data_AF-A0A822BDL0-F1
#
_entry.id   AF-A0A822BDL0-F1
#
_cell.length_a   1.000
_cell.length_b   1.000
_cell.length_c   1.000
_cell.angle_alpha   90.00
_cell.angle_beta   90.00
_cell.angle_gamma   90.00
#
_symmetry.space_group_name_H-M   'P 1'
#
loop_
_entity.id
_entity.type
_entity.pdbx_description
1 polymer ?
#
loop_
_entity_poly.entity_id
_entity_poly.type
_entity_poly.pdbx_seq_one_letter_code
_entity_poly.pdbx_strand_id
1 'polypeptide(L)'
;MCVVKRTLGNISIDNIVFSPNVAYLTGKLTTTSSGPITSTTYPPTIYDCDFECNCTCNWKHDDTTKFQWIVTKGSTLTSGTGPDSDHTTGSRLGFFIYIETSTPAKFNDTARLISPDLIVTNDEQCFQFYYHMFGSYVYRLNVYARINGNLGKALWQKEGNQGNQWLFGRISLRGNIEQTIGQPYQLVVEGIVGKSIQGDIS
;
A
#
# COMPACT_ATOMS: atom_id res chain seq x y z
N MET A 1 1.12 -14.15 34.66
CA MET A 1 0.87 -12.77 34.17
C MET A 1 0.46 -12.89 32.71
N CYS A 2 -0.82 -12.67 32.39
CA CYS A 2 -1.34 -12.81 31.03
C CYS A 2 -1.05 -11.50 30.29
N VAL A 3 -0.10 -11.50 29.36
CA VAL A 3 0.11 -10.36 28.47
C VAL A 3 -1.08 -10.33 27.53
N VAL A 4 -2.02 -9.41 27.75
CA VAL A 4 -3.08 -9.13 26.79
C VAL A 4 -2.39 -8.65 25.52
N LYS A 5 -2.34 -9.50 24.49
CA LYS A 5 -1.86 -9.11 23.17
C LYS A 5 -2.81 -8.02 22.66
N ARG A 6 -2.26 -6.84 22.44
CA ARG A 6 -3.01 -5.63 22.05
C ARG A 6 -3.33 -5.77 20.57
N THR A 7 -4.59 -5.80 20.16
CA THR A 7 -4.93 -6.10 18.77
C THR A 7 -6.18 -5.34 18.37
N LEU A 8 -6.09 -4.19 17.67
CA LEU A 8 -7.30 -3.52 17.16
C LEU A 8 -7.10 -2.73 15.84
N GLY A 9 -6.10 -3.02 14.98
CA GLY A 9 -6.17 -2.52 13.60
C GLY A 9 -4.97 -2.86 12.70
N ASN A 10 -5.20 -3.02 11.40
CA ASN A 10 -4.13 -3.15 10.40
C ASN A 10 -4.33 -2.16 9.26
N ILE A 11 -3.22 -1.78 8.63
CA ILE A 11 -3.22 -1.18 7.30
C ILE A 11 -2.57 -2.21 6.38
N SER A 12 -3.30 -2.62 5.36
CA SER A 12 -2.84 -3.60 4.37
C SER A 12 -2.93 -3.02 2.97
N ILE A 13 -2.03 -3.44 2.10
CA ILE A 13 -1.91 -2.99 0.71
C ILE A 13 -1.65 -4.20 -0.16
N ASP A 14 -2.24 -4.18 -1.34
CA ASP A 14 -2.07 -5.23 -2.34
C ASP A 14 -2.12 -4.63 -3.76
N ASN A 15 -1.67 -5.39 -4.76
CA ASN A 15 -1.80 -5.10 -6.18
C ASN A 15 -1.30 -3.70 -6.54
N ILE A 16 -0.04 -3.43 -6.25
CA ILE A 16 0.61 -2.21 -6.72
C ILE A 16 0.76 -2.30 -8.24
N VAL A 17 0.22 -1.30 -8.93
CA VAL A 17 0.18 -1.22 -10.37
C VAL A 17 0.57 0.18 -10.82
N PHE A 18 1.55 0.28 -11.69
CA PHE A 18 1.99 1.51 -12.34
C PHE A 18 1.64 1.49 -13.82
N SER A 19 0.66 2.31 -14.22
CA SER A 19 0.25 2.41 -15.62
C SER A 19 0.86 3.65 -16.26
N PRO A 20 1.74 3.51 -17.27
CA PRO A 20 2.02 4.61 -18.17
C PRO A 20 0.74 4.87 -18.98
N ASN A 21 0.29 6.13 -19.11
CA ASN A 21 -0.81 6.46 -20.02
C ASN A 21 -0.32 6.13 -21.43
N VAL A 22 -0.88 5.05 -21.96
CA VAL A 22 -0.87 4.81 -23.37
C VAL A 22 -2.32 4.71 -23.78
N ALA A 23 -2.64 5.36 -24.88
CA ALA A 23 -3.89 5.29 -25.64
C ALA A 23 -4.26 3.85 -26.12
N TYR A 24 -3.79 2.79 -25.46
CA TYR A 24 -4.07 1.38 -25.74
C TYR A 24 -5.47 0.92 -25.29
N LEU A 25 -6.27 1.77 -24.64
CA LEU A 25 -7.69 1.47 -24.39
C LEU A 25 -8.55 1.42 -25.68
N THR A 26 -7.95 1.59 -26.86
CA THR A 26 -8.60 1.40 -28.17
C THR A 26 -8.49 -0.05 -28.69
N GLY A 27 -7.74 -0.93 -28.02
CA GLY A 27 -7.62 -2.35 -28.36
C GLY A 27 -8.77 -3.19 -27.79
N LYS A 28 -9.72 -3.54 -28.65
CA LYS A 28 -10.85 -4.49 -28.48
C LYS A 28 -10.68 -5.52 -27.35
N LEU A 29 -11.64 -5.51 -26.41
CA LEU A 29 -11.85 -6.52 -25.37
C LEU A 29 -11.88 -7.94 -25.98
N THR A 30 -10.94 -8.79 -25.59
CA THR A 30 -11.04 -10.25 -25.76
C THR A 30 -11.06 -10.90 -24.40
N THR A 31 -12.27 -11.15 -23.90
CA THR A 31 -12.55 -12.01 -22.76
C THR A 31 -12.43 -13.47 -23.16
N THR A 32 -11.46 -14.18 -22.59
CA THR A 32 -11.53 -15.63 -22.45
C THR A 32 -11.35 -16.00 -20.97
N SER A 33 -12.40 -16.64 -20.46
CA SER A 33 -12.71 -17.04 -19.09
C SER A 33 -11.68 -17.99 -18.46
N SER A 34 -11.17 -17.69 -17.25
CA SER A 34 -11.63 -18.28 -15.97
C SER A 34 -10.66 -17.95 -14.81
N GLY A 35 -11.10 -17.13 -13.84
CA GLY A 35 -10.39 -16.80 -12.58
C GLY A 35 -10.32 -15.30 -12.30
N PRO A 36 -10.38 -14.84 -11.02
CA PRO A 36 -10.26 -13.43 -10.69
C PRO A 36 -8.79 -13.01 -10.85
N ILE A 37 -8.48 -12.47 -12.03
CA ILE A 37 -7.21 -11.83 -12.32
C ILE A 37 -7.57 -10.39 -12.64
N THR A 38 -7.13 -9.46 -11.82
CA THR A 38 -7.01 -8.03 -12.17
C THR A 38 -6.01 -7.89 -13.31
N SER A 39 -6.41 -8.32 -14.51
CA SER A 39 -5.61 -8.25 -15.73
C SER A 39 -5.39 -6.78 -16.07
N THR A 40 -4.20 -6.27 -15.76
CA THR A 40 -3.70 -5.02 -16.36
C THR A 40 -3.68 -5.19 -17.88
N THR A 41 -4.02 -4.14 -18.61
CA THR A 41 -4.08 -4.14 -20.09
C THR A 41 -2.69 -3.98 -20.75
N TYR A 42 -1.62 -4.15 -19.98
CA TYR A 42 -0.22 -4.00 -20.41
C TYR A 42 0.68 -4.96 -19.62
N PRO A 43 1.85 -5.36 -20.16
CA PRO A 43 2.77 -6.26 -19.48
C PRO A 43 3.20 -5.69 -18.11
N PRO A 44 3.28 -6.52 -17.06
CA PRO A 44 3.75 -6.08 -15.75
C PRO A 44 5.10 -5.37 -15.84
N THR A 45 5.23 -4.24 -15.14
CA THR A 45 6.45 -3.44 -15.09
C THR A 45 7.29 -3.79 -13.86
N ILE A 46 8.52 -3.28 -13.80
CA ILE A 46 9.37 -3.42 -12.61
C ILE A 46 8.78 -2.74 -11.36
N TYR A 47 7.78 -1.88 -11.53
CA TYR A 47 7.12 -1.15 -10.46
C TYR A 47 5.88 -1.90 -9.92
N ASP A 48 5.36 -2.85 -10.69
CA ASP A 48 4.18 -3.62 -10.31
C ASP A 48 4.57 -4.66 -9.24
N CYS A 49 3.68 -4.87 -8.27
CA CYS A 49 3.88 -5.86 -7.23
C CYS A 49 2.54 -6.37 -6.67
N ASP A 50 2.29 -7.65 -6.89
CA ASP A 50 1.17 -8.43 -6.34
C ASP A 50 1.58 -9.23 -5.08
N PHE A 51 2.84 -9.14 -4.65
CA PHE A 51 3.40 -9.80 -3.47
C PHE A 51 3.36 -11.35 -3.47
N GLU A 52 2.87 -11.99 -4.53
CA GLU A 52 2.67 -13.45 -4.63
C GLU A 52 3.98 -14.26 -4.58
N CYS A 53 5.11 -13.61 -4.87
CA CYS A 53 6.45 -14.16 -4.65
C CYS A 53 6.82 -14.33 -3.16
N ASN A 54 5.92 -13.97 -2.22
CA ASN A 54 6.22 -13.79 -0.80
C ASN A 54 7.40 -12.81 -0.59
N CYS A 55 7.39 -11.72 -1.36
CA CYS A 55 8.46 -10.72 -1.41
C CYS A 55 7.88 -9.35 -1.78
N THR A 56 8.65 -8.27 -1.59
CA THR A 56 8.25 -6.91 -1.99
C THR A 56 8.60 -6.58 -3.44
N CYS A 57 8.76 -7.59 -4.30
CA CYS A 57 9.20 -7.46 -5.68
C CYS A 57 10.48 -6.62 -5.79
N ASN A 58 10.47 -5.52 -6.55
CA ASN A 58 11.60 -4.57 -6.66
C ASN A 58 11.53 -3.42 -5.65
N TRP A 59 10.50 -3.37 -4.81
CA TRP A 59 10.35 -2.34 -3.78
C TRP A 59 11.21 -2.65 -2.55
N LYS A 60 11.73 -1.61 -1.91
CA LYS A 60 12.64 -1.72 -0.77
C LYS A 60 12.04 -1.10 0.48
N HIS A 61 12.31 -1.70 1.63
CA HIS A 61 12.00 -1.07 2.91
C HIS A 61 12.89 0.17 3.13
N ASP A 62 12.34 1.16 3.82
CA ASP A 62 13.13 2.28 4.33
C ASP A 62 13.74 1.91 5.68
N ASP A 63 15.05 1.61 5.69
CA ASP A 63 15.78 1.21 6.90
C ASP A 63 15.90 2.33 7.96
N THR A 64 15.49 3.56 7.63
CA THR A 64 15.41 4.66 8.60
C THR A 64 14.15 4.62 9.45
N THR A 65 13.17 3.79 9.09
CA THR A 65 11.89 3.66 9.80
C THR A 65 11.95 2.63 10.93
N LYS A 66 10.98 2.70 11.86
CA LYS A 66 11.03 1.88 13.10
C LYS A 66 10.69 0.42 12.88
N PHE A 67 9.90 0.13 11.86
CA PHE A 67 9.50 -1.22 11.49
C PHE A 67 9.23 -1.27 9.99
N GLN A 68 9.11 -2.49 9.47
CA GLN A 68 8.95 -2.75 8.04
C GLN A 68 7.53 -3.25 7.73
N TRP A 69 7.10 -3.09 6.49
CA TRP A 69 5.91 -3.78 5.97
C TRP A 69 6.15 -5.29 6.01
N ILE A 70 5.13 -6.07 6.36
CA ILE A 70 5.22 -7.52 6.48
C ILE A 70 4.43 -8.15 5.34
N VAL A 71 5.07 -8.99 4.53
CA VAL A 71 4.39 -9.82 3.53
C VAL A 71 3.71 -10.98 4.24
N THR A 72 2.42 -11.21 3.95
CA THR A 72 1.64 -12.27 4.59
C THR A 72 0.54 -12.80 3.66
N LYS A 73 -0.14 -13.86 4.10
CA LYS A 73 -1.32 -14.42 3.43
C LYS A 73 -2.35 -14.87 4.46
N GLY A 74 -3.61 -14.91 4.07
CA GLY A 74 -4.71 -15.28 4.97
C GLY A 74 -5.00 -14.20 6.01
N SER A 75 -5.59 -14.59 7.14
CA SER A 75 -5.91 -13.64 8.21
C SER A 75 -4.63 -13.09 8.85
N THR A 76 -4.62 -11.78 9.12
CA THR A 76 -3.56 -11.16 9.94
C THR A 76 -3.50 -11.75 11.35
N LEU A 77 -2.38 -11.57 12.05
CA LEU A 77 -2.16 -12.11 13.41
C LEU A 77 -3.14 -11.58 14.47
N THR A 78 -3.86 -10.51 14.13
CA THR A 78 -4.72 -9.73 15.02
C THR A 78 -6.17 -10.20 14.88
N SER A 79 -6.71 -10.85 15.93
CA SER A 79 -8.09 -11.35 15.92
C SER A 79 -9.09 -10.19 15.93
N GLY A 80 -10.11 -10.24 15.07
CA GLY A 80 -11.14 -9.19 14.96
C GLY A 80 -10.72 -8.02 14.06
N THR A 81 -9.58 -8.13 13.36
CA THR A 81 -9.20 -7.21 12.30
C THR A 81 -8.95 -7.96 11.00
N GLY A 82 -9.05 -7.23 9.89
CA GLY A 82 -8.85 -7.78 8.56
C GLY A 82 -7.49 -7.40 7.96
N PRO A 83 -7.26 -7.80 6.70
CA PRO A 83 -8.15 -8.62 5.89
C PRO A 83 -8.08 -10.12 6.27
N ASP A 84 -9.18 -10.86 6.06
CA ASP A 84 -9.22 -12.32 6.25
C ASP A 84 -8.75 -13.10 5.02
N SER A 85 -8.62 -12.41 3.88
CA SER A 85 -8.24 -12.94 2.57
C SER A 85 -7.56 -11.85 1.75
N ASP A 86 -6.66 -12.27 0.88
CA ASP A 86 -6.03 -11.43 -0.14
C ASP A 86 -7.06 -10.86 -1.14
N HIS A 87 -6.79 -9.67 -1.68
CA HIS A 87 -7.65 -9.00 -2.65
C HIS A 87 -7.55 -9.66 -4.03
N THR A 88 -6.34 -9.95 -4.53
CA THR A 88 -6.11 -10.52 -5.87
C THR A 88 -6.91 -11.80 -6.10
N THR A 89 -6.84 -12.70 -5.12
CA THR A 89 -7.39 -14.04 -5.22
C THR A 89 -8.75 -14.19 -4.54
N GLY A 90 -9.17 -13.21 -3.73
CA GLY A 90 -10.29 -13.36 -2.79
C GLY A 90 -10.09 -14.50 -1.78
N SER A 91 -8.85 -15.01 -1.68
CA SER A 91 -8.52 -16.27 -1.03
C SER A 91 -7.56 -16.03 0.13
N ARG A 92 -7.56 -16.96 1.09
CA ARG A 92 -6.56 -17.00 2.16
C ARG A 92 -5.16 -17.38 1.67
N LEU A 93 -5.02 -17.69 0.38
CA LEU A 93 -3.78 -18.18 -0.21
C LEU A 93 -2.95 -17.10 -0.89
N GLY A 94 -3.57 -16.00 -1.35
CA GLY A 94 -2.84 -14.89 -1.95
C GLY A 94 -2.12 -14.05 -0.91
N PHE A 95 -1.13 -13.30 -1.38
CA PHE A 95 -0.22 -12.53 -0.55
C PHE A 95 -0.52 -11.04 -0.63
N PHE A 96 -0.38 -10.37 0.49
CA PHE A 96 -0.45 -8.91 0.59
C PHE A 96 0.58 -8.42 1.60
N ILE A 97 0.81 -7.11 1.64
CA ILE A 97 1.61 -6.50 2.71
C ILE A 97 0.72 -5.83 3.74
N TYR A 98 1.13 -5.87 4.99
CA TYR A 98 0.47 -5.13 6.06
C TYR A 98 1.46 -4.57 7.08
N ILE A 99 0.98 -3.61 7.85
CA ILE A 99 1.63 -3.20 9.09
C ILE A 99 0.85 -3.71 10.28
N GLU A 100 1.57 -4.29 11.22
CA GLU A 100 1.04 -4.70 12.50
C GLU A 100 1.13 -3.50 13.46
N THR A 101 -0.03 -2.97 13.87
CA THR A 101 -0.08 -1.79 14.76
C THR A 101 -0.03 -2.14 16.25
N SER A 102 0.05 -3.44 16.58
CA SER A 102 0.16 -3.93 17.95
C SER A 102 1.55 -3.73 18.58
N THR A 103 1.62 -3.97 19.89
CA THR A 103 2.87 -3.96 20.66
C THR A 103 3.95 -4.82 19.97
N PRO A 104 5.18 -4.31 19.78
CA PRO A 104 5.78 -3.14 20.44
C PRO A 104 5.62 -1.80 19.70
N ALA A 105 4.87 -1.75 18.60
CA ALA A 105 4.68 -0.52 17.83
C ALA A 105 4.03 0.59 18.67
N LYS A 106 4.51 1.82 18.51
CA LYS A 106 4.07 3.01 19.24
C LYS A 106 3.38 4.00 18.31
N PHE A 107 2.58 4.88 18.89
CA PHE A 107 1.94 5.97 18.17
C PHE A 107 2.97 6.75 17.34
N ASN A 108 2.63 7.02 16.08
CA ASN A 108 3.49 7.66 15.06
C ASN A 108 4.72 6.87 14.63
N ASP A 109 4.91 5.62 15.06
CA ASP A 109 5.86 4.76 14.37
C ASP A 109 5.37 4.55 12.93
N THR A 110 6.33 4.51 11.99
CA THR A 110 6.06 4.38 10.57
C THR A 110 6.75 3.15 9.99
N ALA A 111 6.17 2.58 8.95
CA ALA A 111 6.86 1.75 7.97
C ALA A 111 6.73 2.38 6.59
N ARG A 112 7.82 2.37 5.82
CA ARG A 112 7.83 2.87 4.45
C ARG A 112 8.32 1.79 3.49
N LEU A 113 7.65 1.71 2.35
CA LEU A 113 8.06 0.93 1.20
C LEU A 113 8.35 1.88 0.04
N ILE A 114 9.52 1.75 -0.57
CA ILE A 114 10.07 2.68 -1.56
C ILE A 114 10.21 1.97 -2.91
N SER A 115 9.68 2.56 -3.97
CA SER A 115 9.80 2.04 -5.32
C SER A 115 11.23 2.15 -5.88
N PRO A 116 11.55 1.42 -6.96
CA PRO A 116 12.63 1.82 -7.86
C PRO A 116 12.45 3.25 -8.37
N ASP A 117 13.51 3.85 -8.89
CA ASP A 117 13.44 5.20 -9.47
C ASP A 117 12.50 5.22 -10.68
N LEU A 118 11.60 6.20 -10.68
CA LEU A 118 10.69 6.56 -11.74
C LEU A 118 11.17 7.85 -12.39
N ILE A 119 10.82 8.05 -13.66
CA ILE A 119 11.07 9.30 -14.38
C ILE A 119 9.73 9.93 -14.69
N VAL A 120 9.58 11.21 -14.34
CA VAL A 120 8.39 11.99 -14.70
C VAL A 120 8.42 12.20 -16.20
N THR A 121 7.40 11.69 -16.89
CA THR A 121 7.18 11.95 -18.32
C THR A 121 6.11 13.02 -18.50
N ASN A 122 6.02 13.58 -19.71
CA ASN A 122 4.93 14.50 -20.06
C ASN A 122 3.57 13.78 -20.24
N ASP A 123 3.62 12.46 -20.39
CA ASP A 123 2.45 11.62 -20.46
C ASP A 123 1.83 11.47 -19.08
N GLU A 124 0.53 11.19 -19.03
CA GLU A 124 -0.08 10.86 -17.75
C GLU A 124 0.47 9.53 -17.22
N GLN A 125 0.69 9.44 -15.92
CA GLN A 125 1.13 8.21 -15.26
C GLN A 125 0.22 8.01 -14.06
N CYS A 126 -0.22 6.79 -13.83
CA CYS A 126 -1.11 6.47 -12.72
C CYS A 126 -0.46 5.45 -11.80
N PHE A 127 -0.42 5.78 -10.51
CA PHE A 127 -0.14 4.82 -9.45
C PHE A 127 -1.47 4.29 -8.89
N GLN A 128 -1.64 2.98 -8.90
CA GLN A 128 -2.85 2.29 -8.50
C GLN A 128 -2.50 1.19 -7.51
N PHE A 129 -3.38 0.98 -6.53
CA PHE A 129 -3.21 -0.04 -5.50
C PHE A 129 -4.54 -0.34 -4.82
N TYR A 130 -4.62 -1.48 -4.15
CA TYR A 130 -5.71 -1.77 -3.23
C TYR A 130 -5.22 -1.61 -1.79
N TYR A 131 -6.10 -1.13 -0.92
CA TYR A 131 -5.81 -0.97 0.50
C TYR A 131 -6.96 -1.45 1.37
N HIS A 132 -6.63 -1.93 2.56
CA HIS A 132 -7.58 -2.31 3.61
C HIS A 132 -7.17 -1.64 4.91
N MET A 133 -8.09 -0.92 5.53
CA MET A 133 -7.84 -0.11 6.72
C MET A 133 -9.00 -0.32 7.69
N PHE A 134 -8.90 -1.31 8.57
CA PHE A 134 -9.97 -1.66 9.50
C PHE A 134 -9.46 -1.85 10.93
N GLY A 135 -10.18 -1.26 11.89
CA GLY A 135 -9.89 -1.33 13.31
C GLY A 135 -9.83 0.04 13.99
N SER A 136 -9.91 0.06 15.32
CA SER A 136 -9.94 1.29 16.12
C SER A 136 -8.59 1.99 16.26
N TYR A 137 -7.47 1.30 15.96
CA TYR A 137 -6.11 1.90 16.01
C TYR A 137 -5.47 2.08 14.63
N VAL A 138 -6.23 1.87 13.56
CA VAL A 138 -5.80 2.27 12.23
C VAL A 138 -5.71 3.78 12.16
N TYR A 139 -4.56 4.31 11.72
CA TYR A 139 -4.35 5.74 11.62
C TYR A 139 -4.16 6.20 10.19
N ARG A 140 -2.94 6.30 9.67
CA ARG A 140 -2.73 6.94 8.37
C ARG A 140 -2.02 6.03 7.39
N LEU A 141 -2.50 6.06 6.14
CA LEU A 141 -1.81 5.56 4.97
C LEU A 141 -1.54 6.72 4.03
N ASN A 142 -0.26 6.96 3.72
CA ASN A 142 0.18 8.04 2.84
C ASN A 142 0.92 7.48 1.64
N VAL A 143 0.84 8.21 0.52
CA VAL A 143 1.71 8.01 -0.65
C VAL A 143 2.38 9.33 -0.99
N TYR A 144 3.70 9.30 -1.12
CA TYR A 144 4.54 10.46 -1.44
C TYR A 144 5.30 10.24 -2.75
N ALA A 145 5.74 11.34 -3.36
CA ALA A 145 6.84 11.33 -4.32
C ALA A 145 8.11 11.84 -3.62
N ARG A 146 9.06 10.94 -3.40
CA ARG A 146 10.37 11.26 -2.86
C ARG A 146 11.28 11.76 -3.97
N ILE A 147 11.78 12.99 -3.84
CA ILE A 147 12.64 13.66 -4.83
C ILE A 147 13.90 14.13 -4.12
N ASN A 148 15.06 13.70 -4.59
CA ASN A 148 16.36 13.99 -3.95
C ASN A 148 16.37 13.65 -2.44
N GLY A 149 15.71 12.55 -2.07
CA GLY A 149 15.58 12.10 -0.67
C GLY A 149 14.50 12.81 0.16
N ASN A 150 13.84 13.85 -0.36
CA ASN A 150 12.78 14.59 0.34
C ASN A 150 11.38 14.05 -0.03
N LEU A 151 10.54 13.73 0.95
CA LEU A 151 9.17 13.21 0.73
C LEU A 151 8.17 14.26 0.26
N GLY A 152 8.42 15.54 0.52
CA GLY A 152 7.49 16.62 0.20
C GLY A 152 6.11 16.44 0.85
N LYS A 153 5.07 16.89 0.13
CA LYS A 153 3.67 16.73 0.53
C LYS A 153 3.14 15.36 0.06
N ALA A 154 2.29 14.74 0.86
CA ALA A 154 1.58 13.53 0.44
C ALA A 154 0.75 13.81 -0.82
N LEU A 155 0.92 12.94 -1.83
CA LEU A 155 0.10 12.93 -3.05
C LEU A 155 -1.28 12.34 -2.79
N TRP A 156 -1.35 11.42 -1.83
CA TRP A 156 -2.57 10.74 -1.42
C TRP A 156 -2.49 10.38 0.06
N GLN A 157 -3.62 10.47 0.75
CA GLN A 157 -3.73 10.13 2.16
C GLN A 157 -5.12 9.58 2.47
N LYS A 158 -5.18 8.56 3.33
CA LYS A 158 -6.37 8.13 4.05
C LYS A 158 -6.09 8.04 5.54
N GLU A 159 -7.10 8.35 6.34
CA GLU A 159 -7.00 8.39 7.79
C GLU A 159 -8.17 7.68 8.46
N GLY A 160 -7.88 6.88 9.48
CA GLY A 160 -8.83 6.16 10.30
C GLY A 160 -9.37 4.89 9.65
N ASN A 161 -10.36 4.30 10.30
CA ASN A 161 -11.07 3.13 9.80
C ASN A 161 -11.84 3.45 8.51
N GLN A 162 -11.62 2.66 7.45
CA GLN A 162 -12.26 2.77 6.13
C GLN A 162 -13.31 1.66 5.88
N GLY A 163 -13.58 0.83 6.89
CA GLY A 163 -14.47 -0.32 6.80
C GLY A 163 -13.72 -1.63 6.55
N ASN A 164 -14.38 -2.75 6.83
CA ASN A 164 -13.81 -4.08 6.63
C ASN A 164 -13.95 -4.54 5.17
N GLN A 165 -13.26 -3.84 4.26
CA GLN A 165 -13.28 -4.14 2.83
C GLN A 165 -12.00 -3.62 2.17
N TRP A 166 -11.61 -4.27 1.07
CA TRP A 166 -10.57 -3.75 0.19
C TRP A 166 -11.13 -2.58 -0.62
N LEU A 167 -10.37 -1.50 -0.68
CA LEU A 167 -10.71 -0.27 -1.39
C LEU A 167 -9.65 0.04 -2.43
N PHE A 168 -10.07 0.65 -3.53
CA PHE A 168 -9.18 1.03 -4.63
C PHE A 168 -8.61 2.44 -4.43
N GLY A 169 -7.29 2.57 -4.54
CA GLY A 169 -6.54 3.82 -4.56
C GLY A 169 -5.99 4.10 -5.95
N ARG A 170 -6.08 5.37 -6.39
CA ARG A 170 -5.48 5.85 -7.64
C ARG A 170 -4.94 7.25 -7.48
N ILE A 171 -3.74 7.48 -8.00
CA ILE A 171 -3.05 8.78 -8.02
C ILE A 171 -2.64 9.05 -9.46
N SER A 172 -3.13 10.15 -10.04
CA SER A 172 -2.56 10.69 -11.28
C SER A 172 -1.30 11.45 -10.92
N LEU A 173 -0.15 11.08 -11.47
CA LEU A 173 1.14 11.69 -11.14
C LEU A 173 1.35 12.98 -11.93
N ARG A 174 0.77 13.08 -13.11
CA ARG A 174 0.76 14.32 -13.91
C ARG A 174 0.04 15.44 -13.15
N GLY A 175 0.63 16.63 -13.17
CA GLY A 175 0.14 17.81 -12.43
C GLY A 175 0.50 17.82 -10.94
N ASN A 176 0.65 16.65 -10.30
CA ASN A 176 1.06 16.54 -8.90
C ASN A 176 2.59 16.65 -8.71
N ILE A 177 3.37 16.22 -9.72
CA ILE A 177 4.84 16.30 -9.72
C ILE A 177 5.38 16.90 -11.03
N GLU A 178 4.56 17.72 -11.71
CA GLU A 178 4.93 18.35 -12.98
C GLU A 178 6.15 19.27 -12.86
N GLN A 179 6.34 19.90 -11.70
CA GLN A 179 7.50 20.76 -11.43
C GLN A 179 8.83 19.98 -11.39
N THR A 180 8.79 18.64 -11.43
CA THR A 180 9.96 17.77 -11.39
C THR A 180 10.12 16.92 -12.65
N ILE A 181 9.54 17.37 -13.78
CA ILE A 181 9.77 16.77 -15.10
C ILE A 181 11.28 16.62 -15.36
N GLY A 182 11.68 15.40 -15.77
CA GLY A 182 13.08 15.06 -16.06
C GLY A 182 13.94 14.74 -14.84
N GLN A 183 13.40 14.83 -13.62
CA GLN A 183 14.10 14.39 -12.39
C GLN A 183 13.64 12.99 -11.99
N PRO A 184 14.55 12.13 -11.49
CA PRO A 184 14.16 10.86 -10.91
C PRO A 184 13.41 11.10 -9.59
N TYR A 185 12.37 10.30 -9.36
CA TYR A 185 11.61 10.28 -8.12
C TYR A 185 11.27 8.85 -7.72
N GLN A 186 10.93 8.64 -6.46
CA GLN A 186 10.49 7.35 -5.95
C GLN A 186 9.11 7.52 -5.33
N LEU A 187 8.21 6.57 -5.56
CA LEU A 187 6.97 6.49 -4.80
C LEU A 187 7.28 5.88 -3.43
N VAL A 188 6.73 6.49 -2.38
CA VAL A 188 6.89 6.01 -1.01
C VAL A 188 5.52 5.77 -0.41
N VAL A 189 5.26 4.54 -0.05
CA VAL A 189 4.03 4.10 0.61
C VAL A 189 4.30 3.98 2.10
N GLU A 190 3.64 4.81 2.90
CA GLU A 190 3.88 4.95 4.34
C GLU A 190 2.65 4.57 5.15
N GLY A 191 2.78 3.53 5.98
CA GLY A 191 1.79 3.20 7.02
C GLY A 191 2.21 3.81 8.35
N ILE A 192 1.28 4.45 9.06
CA ILE A 192 1.51 5.09 10.37
C ILE A 192 0.61 4.45 11.43
N VAL A 193 1.23 4.10 12.56
CA VAL A 193 0.55 3.52 13.73
C VAL A 193 -0.27 4.57 14.48
N GLY A 194 -1.52 4.22 14.81
CA GLY A 194 -2.45 5.09 15.52
C GLY A 194 -2.25 5.17 17.03
N LYS A 195 -2.98 6.11 17.64
CA LYS A 195 -2.94 6.33 19.08
C LYS A 195 -3.82 5.30 19.77
N SER A 196 -3.24 4.55 20.72
CA SER A 196 -4.05 3.82 21.70
C SER A 196 -4.75 4.81 22.62
N ILE A 197 -6.08 4.76 22.73
CA ILE A 197 -6.82 5.51 23.74
C ILE A 197 -6.71 4.74 25.06
N GLN A 198 -5.54 4.82 25.69
CA GLN A 198 -5.38 4.58 27.13
C GLN A 198 -4.78 5.85 27.70
N GLY A 199 -5.61 6.87 27.83
CA GLY A 199 -5.43 7.79 28.95
C GLY A 199 -5.85 7.01 30.17
N ASP A 200 -4.90 6.61 31.00
CA ASP A 200 -5.21 6.17 32.35
C ASP A 200 -5.93 7.34 33.03
N ILE A 201 -7.19 7.12 33.46
CA ILE A 201 -7.75 7.97 34.50
C ILE A 201 -7.00 7.58 35.78
N SER A 202 -6.29 8.56 36.33
CA SER A 202 -5.69 8.53 37.67
C SER A 202 -6.74 8.34 38.76
#